data_AF-A0A818R8P6-F1
#
_entry.id   AF-A0A818R8P6-F1
#
_cell.length_a   1.000
_cell.length_b   1.000
_cell.length_c   1.000
_cell.angle_alpha   90.00
_cell.angle_beta   90.00
_cell.angle_gamma   90.00
#
_symmetry.space_group_name_H-M   'P 1'
#
loop_
_entity.id
_entity.type
_entity.pdbx_description
1 polymer ?
#
loop_
_entity_poly.entity_id
_entity_poly.type
_entity_poly.pdbx_seq_one_letter_code
_entity_poly.pdbx_strand_id
1 'polypeptide(L)'
;MALKWISIYCSKTKYILKVDDDIVVNTFTLINHLKFLDKLNPVREQTILCLLWQAMTVMRDSKSKWYLSKEDFPLDLFPPYCSGSAYILTGDMAAKMYNASLYVPFFWVDDYYITGAVASAANVTYTQLGSLYTIPEQIAHSRFMSSKAFYTIMFGHFPGSMNNMREVWRRILISQKYKYPKYVQYHSFSWDETILTNEKDIA
;
A
#
# COMPACT_ATOMS: atom_id res chain seq x y z
N MET A 1 -10.02 -11.66 6.65
CA MET A 1 -11.27 -10.89 6.46
C MET A 1 -11.32 -10.16 5.12
N ALA A 2 -10.35 -9.29 4.79
CA ALA A 2 -10.35 -8.53 3.52
C ALA A 2 -10.38 -9.40 2.25
N LEU A 3 -9.48 -10.39 2.12
CA LEU A 3 -9.42 -11.27 0.94
C LEU A 3 -10.75 -12.01 0.67
N LYS A 4 -11.39 -12.53 1.73
CA LYS A 4 -12.72 -13.16 1.67
C LYS A 4 -13.78 -12.17 1.20
N TRP A 5 -13.78 -10.96 1.75
CA TRP A 5 -14.78 -9.96 1.38
C TRP A 5 -14.63 -9.57 -0.10
N ILE A 6 -13.40 -9.30 -0.54
CA ILE A 6 -13.10 -8.94 -1.92
C ILE A 6 -13.47 -10.09 -2.88
N SER A 7 -13.18 -11.34 -2.52
CA SER A 7 -13.51 -12.49 -3.38
C SER A 7 -15.01 -12.68 -3.57
N ILE A 8 -15.83 -12.33 -2.57
CA ILE A 8 -17.29 -12.45 -2.63
C ILE A 8 -17.92 -11.24 -3.33
N TYR A 9 -17.51 -10.03 -2.98
CA TYR A 9 -18.22 -8.79 -3.35
C TYR A 9 -17.53 -7.98 -4.46
N CYS A 10 -16.28 -8.28 -4.80
CA CYS A 10 -15.49 -7.52 -5.78
C CYS A 10 -14.76 -8.44 -6.77
N SER A 11 -15.34 -9.60 -7.10
CA SER A 11 -14.74 -10.63 -7.97
C SER A 11 -14.40 -10.17 -9.40
N LYS A 12 -14.93 -9.02 -9.85
CA LYS A 12 -14.67 -8.43 -11.17
C LYS A 12 -13.66 -7.28 -11.15
N THR A 13 -13.10 -6.92 -9.99
CA THR A 13 -12.07 -5.88 -9.94
C THR A 13 -10.83 -6.34 -10.69
N LYS A 14 -10.13 -5.42 -11.35
CA LYS A 14 -8.88 -5.73 -12.06
C LYS A 14 -7.66 -5.64 -11.14
N TYR A 15 -7.71 -4.72 -10.19
CA TYR A 15 -6.64 -4.45 -9.25
C TYR A 15 -7.22 -4.18 -7.86
N ILE A 16 -6.50 -4.58 -6.84
CA ILE A 16 -6.81 -4.32 -5.44
C ILE A 16 -5.61 -3.60 -4.85
N LEU A 17 -5.80 -2.39 -4.35
CA LEU A 17 -4.77 -1.64 -3.65
C LEU A 17 -5.00 -1.74 -2.14
N LYS A 18 -4.01 -2.25 -1.40
CA LYS A 18 -3.93 -2.08 0.06
C LYS A 18 -2.94 -0.96 0.35
N VAL A 19 -3.29 -0.09 1.29
CA VAL A 19 -2.40 0.94 1.84
C VAL A 19 -2.60 1.06 3.35
N ASP A 20 -1.57 1.49 4.05
CA ASP A 20 -1.69 2.00 5.43
C ASP A 20 -2.28 3.43 5.42
N ASP A 21 -2.82 3.86 6.55
CA ASP A 21 -3.48 5.17 6.72
C ASP A 21 -2.50 6.34 6.80
N ASP A 22 -1.22 6.06 6.99
CA ASP A 22 -0.10 7.01 6.93
C ASP A 22 0.58 7.07 5.55
N ILE A 23 -0.06 6.53 4.51
CA ILE A 23 0.45 6.51 3.13
C ILE A 23 -0.35 7.44 2.22
N VAL A 24 0.36 8.34 1.52
CA VAL A 24 -0.21 9.13 0.43
C VAL A 24 0.01 8.43 -0.90
N VAL A 25 -1.06 8.33 -1.68
CA VAL A 25 -1.05 7.74 -3.03
C VAL A 25 -1.25 8.83 -4.09
N ASN A 26 -0.31 8.93 -5.03
CA ASN A 26 -0.54 9.69 -6.27
C ASN A 26 -1.44 8.88 -7.21
N THR A 27 -2.74 8.87 -6.92
CA THR A 27 -3.74 8.00 -7.58
C THR A 27 -3.76 8.17 -9.10
N PHE A 28 -3.55 9.38 -9.61
CA PHE A 28 -3.54 9.63 -11.06
C PHE A 28 -2.33 9.01 -11.75
N THR A 29 -1.15 9.15 -11.15
CA THR A 29 0.09 8.52 -11.64
C THR A 29 -0.03 6.99 -11.57
N LEU A 30 -0.57 6.47 -10.46
CA LEU A 30 -0.83 5.04 -10.30
C LEU A 30 -1.77 4.49 -11.39
N ILE A 31 -2.92 5.11 -11.62
CA ILE A 31 -3.88 4.66 -12.64
C ILE A 31 -3.24 4.68 -14.03
N ASN A 32 -2.47 5.71 -14.37
CA ASN A 32 -1.77 5.78 -15.65
C ASN A 32 -0.75 4.65 -15.80
N HIS A 33 -0.02 4.32 -14.72
CA HIS A 33 0.92 3.23 -14.70
C HIS A 33 0.24 1.86 -14.87
N LEU A 34 -0.84 1.59 -14.14
CA LEU A 34 -1.60 0.35 -14.30
C LEU A 34 -2.17 0.20 -15.72
N LYS A 35 -2.71 1.29 -16.30
CA LYS A 35 -3.15 1.28 -17.71
C LYS A 35 -2.01 1.02 -18.70
N PHE A 36 -0.81 1.52 -18.42
CA PHE A 36 0.37 1.24 -19.24
C PHE A 36 0.77 -0.24 -19.13
N LEU A 37 0.82 -0.77 -17.90
CA LEU A 37 1.11 -2.17 -17.63
C LEU A 37 0.10 -3.12 -18.24
N ASP A 38 -1.18 -2.73 -18.31
CA ASP A 38 -2.25 -3.46 -18.98
C ASP A 38 -2.07 -3.52 -20.51
N LYS A 39 -1.54 -2.46 -21.12
CA LYS A 39 -1.23 -2.45 -22.56
C LYS A 39 -0.06 -3.37 -22.90
N LEU A 40 0.94 -3.43 -22.00
CA LEU A 40 2.12 -4.28 -22.19
C LEU A 40 1.83 -5.77 -21.94
N ASN A 41 1.06 -6.07 -20.90
CA ASN A 41 0.65 -7.43 -20.58
C ASN A 41 -0.82 -7.43 -20.11
N PRO A 42 -1.78 -7.64 -21.03
CA PRO A 42 -3.20 -7.63 -20.71
C PRO A 42 -3.64 -8.75 -19.76
N VAL A 43 -2.88 -9.85 -19.70
CA VAL A 43 -3.19 -11.09 -18.96
C VAL A 43 -2.28 -11.22 -17.73
N ARG A 44 -1.85 -10.10 -17.13
CA ARG A 44 -1.11 -10.15 -15.86
C ARG A 44 -2.06 -10.66 -14.77
N GLU A 45 -1.87 -11.92 -14.41
CA GLU A 45 -2.61 -12.62 -13.37
C GLU A 45 -1.62 -13.11 -12.31
N GLN A 46 -2.13 -13.38 -11.11
CA GLN A 46 -1.36 -13.97 -10.02
C GLN A 46 -0.10 -13.15 -9.64
N THR A 47 -0.20 -11.83 -9.69
CA THR A 47 0.92 -10.92 -9.43
C THR A 47 0.62 -9.96 -8.29
N ILE A 48 1.63 -9.74 -7.44
CA ILE A 48 1.67 -8.62 -6.49
C ILE A 48 2.68 -7.59 -6.99
N LEU A 49 2.24 -6.34 -7.10
CA LEU A 49 3.11 -5.21 -7.44
C LEU A 49 3.36 -4.39 -6.18
N CYS A 50 4.63 -4.26 -5.77
CA CYS A 50 4.95 -3.65 -4.49
C CYS A 50 6.42 -3.21 -4.38
N LEU A 51 6.78 -2.52 -3.30
CA LEU A 51 8.15 -2.49 -2.81
C LEU A 51 8.47 -3.87 -2.22
N LEU A 52 9.15 -4.72 -3.01
CA LEU A 52 9.53 -6.06 -2.60
C LEU A 52 10.81 -6.01 -1.76
N TRP A 53 10.74 -6.53 -0.54
CA TRP A 53 11.90 -6.81 0.28
C TRP A 53 12.36 -8.26 0.09
N GLN A 54 13.64 -8.47 -0.18
CA GLN A 54 14.16 -9.81 -0.52
C GLN A 54 14.71 -10.59 0.69
N ALA A 55 15.20 -9.89 1.71
CA ALA A 55 15.94 -10.48 2.82
C ALA A 55 15.94 -9.55 4.04
N MET A 56 14.75 -9.21 4.56
CA MET A 56 14.67 -8.38 5.77
C MET A 56 15.17 -9.18 6.97
N THR A 57 16.01 -8.55 7.79
CA THR A 57 16.48 -9.14 9.04
C THR A 57 15.31 -9.29 10.02
N VAL A 58 15.20 -10.46 10.61
CA VAL A 58 14.25 -10.72 11.69
C VAL A 58 14.72 -10.00 12.94
N MET A 59 13.87 -9.17 13.54
CA MET A 59 14.23 -8.38 14.71
C MET A 59 14.31 -9.28 15.94
N ARG A 60 15.53 -9.44 16.48
CA ARG A 60 15.82 -10.26 17.68
C ARG A 60 15.95 -9.45 18.96
N ASP A 61 15.84 -8.14 18.88
CA ASP A 61 15.78 -7.27 20.06
C ASP A 61 14.37 -7.30 20.65
N SER A 62 14.24 -7.79 21.88
CA SER A 62 12.97 -7.89 22.60
C SER A 62 12.31 -6.55 22.91
N LYS A 63 13.03 -5.42 22.74
CA LYS A 63 12.46 -4.07 22.84
C LYS A 63 11.79 -3.61 21.55
N SER A 64 12.01 -4.29 20.44
CA SER A 64 11.38 -3.96 19.16
C SER A 64 9.91 -4.35 19.16
N LYS A 65 9.03 -3.48 18.65
CA LYS A 65 7.65 -3.86 18.37
C LYS A 65 7.51 -5.02 17.37
N TRP A 66 8.57 -5.27 16.59
CA TRP A 66 8.66 -6.33 15.58
C TRP A 66 9.45 -7.55 16.06
N TYR A 67 9.69 -7.68 17.37
CA TYR A 67 10.45 -8.78 17.94
C TYR A 67 9.87 -10.15 17.59
N LEU A 68 10.75 -11.07 17.19
CA LEU A 68 10.42 -12.48 17.00
C LEU A 68 11.49 -13.35 17.68
N SER A 69 11.05 -14.30 18.47
CA SER A 69 11.93 -15.33 19.05
C SER A 69 12.35 -16.35 17.99
N LYS A 70 13.40 -17.14 18.28
CA LYS A 70 13.86 -18.20 17.36
C LYS A 70 12.85 -19.35 17.28
N GLU A 71 12.06 -19.51 18.33
CA GLU A 71 10.95 -20.44 18.44
C GLU A 71 9.79 -20.03 17.52
N ASP A 72 9.44 -18.74 17.49
CA ASP A 72 8.36 -18.22 16.63
C ASP A 72 8.76 -18.17 15.16
N PHE A 73 10.04 -17.84 14.88
CA PHE A 73 10.57 -17.77 13.52
C PHE A 73 12.05 -18.19 13.51
N PRO A 74 12.38 -19.43 13.06
CA PRO A 74 13.75 -19.96 13.17
C PRO A 74 14.80 -19.25 12.30
N LEU A 75 14.39 -18.74 11.13
CA LEU A 75 15.31 -18.13 10.16
C LEU A 75 15.76 -16.73 10.61
N ASP A 76 16.97 -16.31 10.25
CA ASP A 76 17.45 -14.96 10.56
C ASP A 76 16.96 -13.88 9.59
N LEU A 77 16.51 -14.32 8.41
CA LEU A 77 16.01 -13.46 7.35
C LEU A 77 14.61 -13.93 6.96
N PHE A 78 13.72 -12.96 6.73
CA PHE A 78 12.45 -13.25 6.09
C PHE A 78 12.66 -13.65 4.63
N PRO A 79 11.94 -14.67 4.12
CA PRO A 79 11.72 -14.85 2.69
C PRO A 79 11.13 -13.58 2.03
N PRO A 80 11.14 -13.47 0.69
CA PRO A 80 10.63 -12.29 0.03
C PRO A 80 9.18 -11.97 0.37
N TYR A 81 8.90 -10.70 0.68
CA TYR A 81 7.56 -10.16 0.93
C TYR A 81 7.50 -8.66 0.64
N CYS A 82 6.31 -8.12 0.51
CA CYS A 82 6.08 -6.71 0.21
C CYS A 82 6.09 -5.86 1.47
N SER A 83 6.58 -4.63 1.34
CA SER A 83 6.40 -3.59 2.37
C SER A 83 4.93 -3.38 2.71
N GLY A 84 4.61 -3.35 4.00
CA GLY A 84 3.26 -3.06 4.52
C GLY A 84 2.65 -1.75 4.03
N SER A 85 3.48 -0.73 3.71
CA SER A 85 3.01 0.60 3.30
C SER A 85 1.98 0.54 2.17
N ALA A 86 2.30 -0.16 1.08
CA ALA A 86 1.35 -0.34 -0.02
C ALA A 86 1.73 -1.54 -0.89
N TYR A 87 0.71 -2.25 -1.36
CA TYR A 87 0.88 -3.24 -2.42
C TYR A 87 -0.40 -3.37 -3.24
N ILE A 88 -0.24 -3.84 -4.48
CA ILE A 88 -1.33 -4.03 -5.43
C ILE A 88 -1.41 -5.50 -5.77
N LEU A 89 -2.59 -6.09 -5.61
CA LEU A 89 -2.90 -7.43 -6.10
C LEU A 89 -3.60 -7.33 -7.45
N THR A 90 -3.31 -8.24 -8.38
CA THR A 90 -4.22 -8.48 -9.51
C THR A 90 -5.56 -9.03 -9.00
N GLY A 91 -6.65 -8.75 -9.71
CA GLY A 91 -8.01 -9.04 -9.24
C GLY A 91 -8.30 -10.51 -8.92
N ASP A 92 -7.69 -11.41 -9.68
CA ASP A 92 -7.78 -12.86 -9.50
C ASP A 92 -7.19 -13.34 -8.17
N MET A 93 -6.34 -12.52 -7.53
CA MET A 93 -5.60 -12.93 -6.34
C MET A 93 -6.46 -13.05 -5.09
N ALA A 94 -7.54 -12.28 -4.96
CA ALA A 94 -8.33 -12.27 -3.74
C ALA A 94 -8.85 -13.66 -3.36
N ALA A 95 -9.44 -14.37 -4.33
CA ALA A 95 -9.96 -15.72 -4.13
C ALA A 95 -8.83 -16.75 -3.92
N LYS A 96 -7.77 -16.68 -4.75
CA LYS A 96 -6.62 -17.61 -4.67
C LYS A 96 -5.91 -17.51 -3.33
N MET A 97 -5.57 -16.29 -2.89
CA MET A 97 -4.92 -16.04 -1.60
C MET A 97 -5.85 -16.33 -0.42
N TYR A 98 -7.16 -16.06 -0.54
CA TYR A 98 -8.10 -16.45 0.51
C TYR A 98 -8.10 -17.97 0.71
N ASN A 99 -8.19 -18.76 -0.36
CA ASN A 99 -8.18 -20.21 -0.28
C ASN A 99 -6.86 -20.74 0.31
N ALA A 100 -5.71 -20.17 -0.10
CA ALA A 100 -4.41 -20.52 0.47
C ALA A 100 -4.34 -20.19 1.97
N SER A 101 -4.89 -19.05 2.40
CA SER A 101 -4.86 -18.61 3.80
C SER A 101 -5.62 -19.54 4.76
N LEU A 102 -6.49 -20.43 4.26
CA LEU A 102 -7.17 -21.42 5.08
C LEU A 102 -6.24 -22.55 5.56
N TYR A 103 -5.09 -22.72 4.91
CA TYR A 103 -4.13 -23.80 5.18
C TYR A 103 -2.77 -23.29 5.67
N VAL A 104 -2.55 -21.97 5.67
CA VAL A 104 -1.33 -21.35 6.18
C VAL A 104 -1.55 -20.96 7.64
N PRO A 105 -0.69 -21.41 8.58
CA PRO A 105 -0.77 -20.98 9.97
C PRO A 105 -0.70 -19.47 10.09
N PHE A 106 -1.56 -18.90 10.93
CA PHE A 106 -1.58 -17.46 11.17
C PHE A 106 -0.20 -16.97 11.64
N PHE A 107 0.25 -15.86 11.08
CA PHE A 107 1.45 -15.14 11.51
C PHE A 107 1.09 -13.67 11.72
N TRP A 108 1.56 -13.10 12.83
CA TRP A 108 1.04 -11.82 13.31
C TRP A 108 1.60 -10.61 12.55
N VAL A 109 2.78 -10.74 11.93
CA VAL A 109 3.34 -9.74 11.02
C VAL A 109 2.56 -9.82 9.71
N ASP A 110 1.58 -8.93 9.54
CA ASP A 110 0.52 -9.03 8.55
C ASP A 110 1.02 -8.93 7.10
N ASP A 111 1.95 -8.03 6.83
CA ASP A 111 2.55 -7.85 5.51
C ASP A 111 3.34 -9.09 5.08
N TYR A 112 4.16 -9.66 5.96
CA TYR A 112 4.82 -10.94 5.72
C TYR A 112 3.83 -12.10 5.62
N TYR A 113 2.80 -12.16 6.48
CA TYR A 113 1.79 -13.21 6.45
C TYR A 113 1.06 -13.24 5.10
N ILE A 114 0.53 -12.10 4.65
CA ILE A 114 -0.24 -12.00 3.41
C ILE A 114 0.65 -12.09 2.19
N THR A 115 1.71 -11.28 2.12
CA THR A 115 2.51 -11.10 0.90
C THR A 115 3.79 -11.93 0.87
N GLY A 116 4.06 -12.73 1.90
CA GLY A 116 5.13 -13.72 1.95
C GLY A 116 4.56 -15.12 2.07
N ALA A 117 4.05 -15.49 3.26
CA ALA A 117 3.60 -16.85 3.56
C ALA A 117 2.40 -17.30 2.72
N VAL A 118 1.29 -16.54 2.75
CA VAL A 118 0.07 -16.83 1.98
C VAL A 118 0.32 -16.70 0.48
N ALA A 119 1.08 -15.67 0.05
CA ALA A 119 1.45 -15.49 -1.35
C ALA A 119 2.30 -16.66 -1.89
N SER A 120 3.24 -17.16 -1.10
CA SER A 120 4.04 -18.34 -1.44
C SER A 120 3.16 -19.58 -1.60
N ALA A 121 2.28 -19.87 -0.65
CA ALA A 121 1.32 -20.99 -0.74
C ALA A 121 0.36 -20.84 -1.93
N ALA A 122 0.07 -19.61 -2.36
CA ALA A 122 -0.74 -19.30 -3.52
C ALA A 122 0.06 -19.24 -4.84
N ASN A 123 1.35 -19.62 -4.89
CA ASN A 123 2.20 -19.57 -6.08
C ASN A 123 2.13 -18.23 -6.82
N VAL A 124 2.40 -17.16 -6.09
CA VAL A 124 2.31 -15.77 -6.57
C VAL A 124 3.63 -15.29 -7.18
N THR A 125 3.53 -14.41 -8.17
CA THR A 125 4.66 -13.67 -8.75
C THR A 125 4.73 -12.24 -8.21
N TYR A 126 5.94 -11.66 -8.16
CA TYR A 126 6.14 -10.28 -7.72
C TYR A 126 6.62 -9.39 -8.86
N THR A 127 6.12 -8.16 -8.91
CA THR A 127 6.67 -7.07 -9.73
C THR A 127 7.22 -5.99 -8.81
N GLN A 128 8.53 -5.74 -8.91
CA GLN A 128 9.21 -4.72 -8.11
C GLN A 128 8.81 -3.30 -8.56
N LEU A 129 8.28 -2.52 -7.62
CA LEU A 129 7.89 -1.12 -7.80
C LEU A 129 8.70 -0.16 -6.90
N GLY A 130 9.74 -0.62 -6.21
CA GLY A 130 10.44 0.16 -5.17
C GLY A 130 10.91 1.56 -5.57
N SER A 131 11.24 1.82 -6.84
CA SER A 131 11.61 3.16 -7.33
C SER A 131 10.47 4.19 -7.31
N LEU A 132 9.23 3.72 -7.15
CA LEU A 132 8.00 4.51 -7.10
C LEU A 132 7.57 4.84 -5.65
N TYR A 133 8.29 4.31 -4.65
CA TYR A 133 8.05 4.53 -3.24
C TYR A 133 9.02 5.56 -2.66
N THR A 134 8.56 6.30 -1.66
CA THR A 134 9.42 7.11 -0.80
C THR A 134 9.05 6.87 0.67
N ILE A 135 9.78 5.94 1.29
CA ILE A 135 9.49 5.47 2.66
C ILE A 135 10.01 6.42 3.77
N PRO A 136 11.19 7.04 3.64
CA PRO A 136 11.63 8.00 4.66
C PRO A 136 10.77 9.26 4.64
N GLU A 137 10.11 9.56 5.77
CA GLU A 137 9.21 10.71 5.91
C GLU A 137 9.88 12.03 5.51
N GLN A 138 11.14 12.23 5.96
CA GLN A 138 11.90 13.46 5.74
C GLN A 138 12.10 13.77 4.24
N ILE A 139 12.07 12.72 3.42
CA ILE A 139 12.26 12.81 1.97
C ILE A 139 10.93 12.74 1.24
N ALA A 140 9.90 12.12 1.83
CA ALA A 140 8.61 11.94 1.21
C ALA A 140 7.97 13.26 0.80
N HIS A 141 7.81 14.19 1.76
CA HIS A 141 7.24 15.51 1.47
C HIS A 141 8.00 16.24 0.38
N SER A 142 9.33 16.38 0.51
CA SER A 142 10.15 17.11 -0.46
C SER A 142 10.09 16.53 -1.87
N ARG A 143 10.02 15.19 -2.02
CA ARG A 143 9.86 14.54 -3.32
C ARG A 143 8.49 14.78 -3.93
N PHE A 144 7.43 14.72 -3.13
CA PHE A 144 6.09 15.11 -3.59
C PHE A 144 6.00 16.59 -3.94
N MET A 145 6.79 17.44 -3.28
CA MET A 145 6.86 18.87 -3.58
C MET A 145 7.82 19.22 -4.74
N SER A 146 8.60 18.27 -5.24
CA SER A 146 9.50 18.45 -6.39
C SER A 146 8.75 18.51 -7.72
N SER A 147 9.09 19.45 -8.61
CA SER A 147 8.52 19.53 -9.96
C SER A 147 8.81 18.30 -10.83
N LYS A 148 9.95 17.62 -10.59
CA LYS A 148 10.40 16.45 -11.37
C LYS A 148 9.95 15.14 -10.73
N ALA A 149 10.22 14.94 -9.43
CA ALA A 149 9.96 13.65 -8.78
C ALA A 149 8.47 13.37 -8.58
N PHE A 150 7.63 14.41 -8.48
CA PHE A 150 6.19 14.27 -8.28
C PHE A 150 5.48 13.37 -9.31
N TYR A 151 5.93 13.37 -10.57
CA TYR A 151 5.32 12.58 -11.65
C TYR A 151 5.83 11.14 -11.72
N THR A 152 6.87 10.78 -10.95
CA THR A 152 7.45 9.43 -10.96
C THR A 152 7.15 8.67 -9.68
N ILE A 153 6.90 9.35 -8.56
CA ILE A 153 6.53 8.71 -7.30
C ILE A 153 5.02 8.42 -7.24
N MET A 154 4.68 7.29 -6.62
CA MET A 154 3.30 6.86 -6.41
C MET A 154 2.93 6.76 -4.94
N PHE A 155 3.86 6.31 -4.09
CA PHE A 155 3.60 6.07 -2.68
C PHE A 155 4.58 6.85 -1.81
N GLY A 156 4.08 7.55 -0.80
CA GLY A 156 4.91 8.20 0.22
C GLY A 156 4.38 7.93 1.61
N HIS A 157 5.30 7.74 2.56
CA HIS A 157 4.98 7.45 3.95
C HIS A 157 5.12 8.72 4.81
N PHE A 158 4.10 9.00 5.61
CA PHE A 158 3.91 10.23 6.40
C PHE A 158 3.44 9.93 7.84
N PRO A 159 4.25 9.22 8.65
CA PRO A 159 3.90 8.78 10.00
C PRO A 159 3.97 9.93 11.02
N GLY A 160 3.08 10.91 10.93
CA GLY A 160 2.98 11.95 11.95
C GLY A 160 2.64 13.36 11.48
N SER A 161 2.39 13.59 10.18
CA SER A 161 2.00 14.91 9.70
C SER A 161 0.82 14.86 8.74
N MET A 162 -0.40 14.91 9.31
CA MET A 162 -1.62 15.09 8.53
C MET A 162 -1.58 16.36 7.66
N ASN A 163 -0.90 17.42 8.12
CA ASN A 163 -0.72 18.63 7.34
C ASN A 163 0.13 18.40 6.09
N ASN A 164 1.23 17.66 6.20
CA ASN A 164 2.04 17.27 5.05
C ASN A 164 1.23 16.39 4.08
N MET A 165 0.45 15.42 4.60
CA MET A 165 -0.41 14.58 3.77
C MET A 165 -1.46 15.42 3.01
N ARG A 166 -2.11 16.37 3.70
CA ARG A 166 -3.09 17.28 3.10
C ARG A 166 -2.47 18.19 2.04
N GLU A 167 -1.27 18.71 2.29
CA GLU A 167 -0.55 19.55 1.33
C GLU A 167 -0.21 18.77 0.05
N VAL A 168 0.33 17.55 0.22
CA VAL A 168 0.62 16.66 -0.90
C VAL A 168 -0.66 16.29 -1.66
N TRP A 169 -1.74 15.97 -0.94
CA TRP A 169 -3.04 15.68 -1.56
C TRP A 169 -3.58 16.87 -2.36
N ARG A 170 -3.51 18.07 -1.80
CA ARG A 170 -3.91 19.31 -2.49
C ARG A 170 -3.10 19.50 -3.77
N ARG A 171 -1.78 19.28 -3.72
CA ARG A 171 -0.92 19.33 -4.90
C ARG A 171 -1.33 18.30 -5.96
N ILE A 172 -1.64 17.06 -5.55
CA ILE A 172 -2.13 16.02 -6.45
C ILE A 172 -3.39 16.50 -7.19
N LEU A 173 -4.37 17.05 -6.48
CA LEU A 173 -5.60 17.57 -7.07
C LEU A 173 -5.34 18.75 -8.02
N ILE A 174 -4.55 19.74 -7.60
CA ILE A 174 -4.22 20.92 -8.42
C ILE A 174 -3.52 20.49 -9.71
N SER A 175 -2.64 19.50 -9.67
CA SER A 175 -1.96 18.98 -10.87
C SER A 175 -2.92 18.48 -11.95
N GLN A 176 -4.15 18.12 -11.56
CA GLN A 176 -5.18 17.63 -12.46
C GLN A 176 -6.25 18.66 -12.83
N LYS A 177 -6.14 19.91 -12.36
CA LYS A 177 -7.16 20.96 -12.55
C LYS A 177 -7.56 21.14 -14.01
N TYR A 178 -6.60 21.12 -14.93
CA TYR A 178 -6.88 21.30 -16.36
C TYR A 178 -7.51 20.07 -17.02
N LYS A 179 -7.19 18.88 -16.53
CA LYS A 179 -7.71 17.62 -17.08
C LYS A 179 -9.10 17.28 -16.53
N TYR A 180 -9.36 17.61 -15.26
CA TYR A 180 -10.56 17.25 -14.53
C TYR A 180 -11.14 18.46 -13.75
N PRO A 181 -11.50 19.57 -14.44
CA PRO A 181 -11.84 20.84 -13.79
C PRO A 181 -13.03 20.76 -12.84
N LYS A 182 -14.03 19.91 -13.13
CA LYS A 182 -15.23 19.73 -12.31
C LYS A 182 -14.94 19.15 -10.91
N TYR A 183 -13.82 18.44 -10.74
CA TYR A 183 -13.47 17.78 -9.48
C TYR A 183 -12.50 18.60 -8.62
N VAL A 184 -11.93 19.68 -9.18
CA VAL A 184 -10.93 20.53 -8.51
C VAL A 184 -11.52 21.89 -8.11
N GLN A 185 -12.76 22.19 -8.50
CA GLN A 185 -13.43 23.48 -8.21
C GLN A 185 -13.98 23.62 -6.78
N TYR A 186 -14.03 22.55 -5.98
CA TYR A 186 -14.45 22.62 -4.57
C TYR A 186 -13.28 22.91 -3.64
N HIS A 187 -12.83 24.17 -3.61
CA HIS A 187 -11.89 24.66 -2.60
C HIS A 187 -12.48 25.83 -1.82
N SER A 188 -13.52 25.52 -1.05
CA SER A 188 -13.72 26.04 0.30
C SER A 188 -14.00 24.86 1.24
N PHE A 189 -13.11 23.86 1.27
CA PHE A 189 -13.05 22.96 2.41
C PHE A 189 -12.45 23.77 3.57
N SER A 190 -13.28 24.55 4.27
CA SER A 190 -13.01 24.79 5.69
C SER A 190 -13.23 23.45 6.36
N TRP A 191 -12.13 22.74 6.65
CA TRP A 191 -12.22 21.58 7.50
C TRP A 191 -12.59 22.11 8.88
N ASP A 192 -13.84 21.93 9.27
CA ASP A 192 -14.33 22.32 10.58
C ASP A 192 -13.56 21.50 11.62
N GLU A 193 -12.64 22.13 12.34
CA GLU A 193 -11.80 21.48 13.37
C GLU A 193 -12.65 20.94 14.54
N THR A 194 -13.95 21.27 14.58
CA THR A 194 -14.92 20.79 15.57
C THR A 194 -15.30 19.32 15.45
N ILE A 195 -15.03 18.65 14.31
CA ILE A 195 -15.35 17.21 14.18
C ILE A 195 -14.37 16.33 14.97
N LEU A 196 -13.19 16.84 15.34
CA LEU A 196 -12.19 16.08 16.10
C LEU A 196 -12.37 16.14 17.63
N THR A 197 -13.34 16.89 18.15
CA THR A 197 -13.57 16.99 19.60
C THR A 197 -14.60 16.00 20.16
N ASN A 198 -15.28 15.20 19.32
CA ASN A 198 -16.36 14.31 19.77
C ASN A 198 -15.99 12.81 19.88
N GLU A 199 -14.72 12.42 19.74
CA GLU A 199 -14.26 11.05 20.05
C GLU A 199 -13.94 10.85 21.55
N LYS A 200 -14.80 11.37 22.43
CA LYS A 200 -14.77 11.03 23.87
C LYS A 200 -15.99 10.26 24.38
N ASP A 201 -16.99 9.99 23.55
CA ASP A 201 -18.22 9.30 23.97
C ASP A 201 -18.50 8.02 23.17
N ILE A 202 -17.51 7.14 23.07
CA ILE A 202 -17.77 5.70 22.83
C ILE A 202 -16.94 4.93 23.86
N ALA A 203 -17.54 4.74 25.03
CA ALA A 203 -17.16 3.74 26.03
C ALA A 203 -17.95 2.45 25.80
#